data_AF-A0A935SZL2-F1
#
_entry.id   AF-A0A935SZL2-F1
#
_cell.length_a   1.000
_cell.length_b   1.000
_cell.length_c   1.000
_cell.angle_alpha   90.00
_cell.angle_beta   90.00
_cell.angle_gamma   90.00
#
_symmetry.space_group_name_H-M   'P 1'
#
loop_
_entity.id
_entity.type
_entity.pdbx_description
1 polymer ?
#
loop_
_entity_poly.entity_id
_entity_poly.type
_entity_poly.pdbx_seq_one_letter_code
_entity_poly.pdbx_strand_id
1 'polypeptide(L)'
;MNVSGTVVEAESGRPLKGLRVRAFDKDLVFDDDLGECVTDAAGRFEVRFTEAQYRDWSETAPDLYIRVFDASGERLLYTTEQAPRMNGAVQETFEVRISAARLR
;
A
#
# COMPACT_ATOMS: atom_id res chain seq x y z
N MET A 1 -6.15 12.36 -3.85
CA MET A 1 -5.49 11.89 -2.61
C MET A 1 -4.36 10.97 -2.98
N ASN A 2 -3.43 10.73 -2.07
CA ASN A 2 -2.38 9.75 -2.33
C ASN A 2 -1.99 8.93 -1.09
N VAL A 3 -1.59 7.69 -1.35
CA VAL A 3 -0.78 6.90 -0.44
C VAL A 3 0.61 6.84 -1.05
N SER A 4 1.62 7.22 -0.28
CA SER A 4 3.01 7.18 -0.72
C SER A 4 3.90 6.52 0.33
N GLY A 5 5.15 6.25 -0.02
CA GLY A 5 6.04 5.62 0.94
C GLY A 5 7.32 5.09 0.34
N THR A 6 8.04 4.33 1.17
CA THR A 6 9.23 3.59 0.77
C THR A 6 9.11 2.11 1.16
N VAL A 7 9.72 1.25 0.36
CA VAL A 7 9.86 -0.17 0.63
C VAL A 7 11.34 -0.53 0.69
N VAL A 8 11.78 -1.05 1.83
CA VAL A 8 13.17 -1.45 2.08
C VAL A 8 13.26 -2.88 2.62
N GLU A 9 14.39 -3.53 2.36
CA GLU A 9 14.74 -4.77 3.05
C GLU A 9 14.98 -4.48 4.54
N ALA A 10 14.35 -5.24 5.42
CA ALA A 10 14.33 -4.94 6.85
C ALA A 10 15.73 -5.03 7.48
N GLU A 11 16.56 -5.97 7.04
CA GLU A 11 17.85 -6.28 7.63
C GLU A 11 18.96 -5.34 7.14
N SER A 12 19.02 -5.04 5.85
CA SER A 12 20.06 -4.18 5.28
C SER A 12 19.65 -2.71 5.11
N GLY A 13 18.35 -2.41 5.14
CA GLY A 13 17.82 -1.09 4.78
C GLY A 13 17.91 -0.79 3.27
N ARG A 14 18.30 -1.75 2.44
CA ARG A 14 18.42 -1.59 0.99
C ARG A 14 17.04 -1.30 0.38
N PRO A 15 16.91 -0.28 -0.51
CA PRO A 15 15.66 -0.03 -1.21
C PRO A 15 15.27 -1.20 -2.12
N LEU A 16 13.98 -1.52 -2.15
CA LEU A 16 13.42 -2.61 -2.95
C LEU A 16 12.68 -2.05 -4.17
N LYS A 17 13.32 -2.13 -5.33
CA LYS A 17 12.78 -1.73 -6.64
C LYS A 17 11.92 -2.83 -7.25
N GLY A 18 10.90 -2.44 -8.02
CA GLY A 18 10.15 -3.35 -8.88
C GLY A 18 9.06 -4.16 -8.17
N LEU A 19 8.75 -3.82 -6.93
CA LEU A 19 7.65 -4.44 -6.19
C LEU A 19 6.34 -3.76 -6.56
N ARG A 20 5.26 -4.54 -6.68
CA ARG A 20 3.92 -4.01 -6.95
C ARG A 20 3.25 -3.64 -5.64
N VAL A 21 2.83 -2.38 -5.50
CA VAL A 21 2.11 -1.88 -4.33
C VAL A 21 0.69 -1.58 -4.74
N ARG A 22 -0.28 -2.14 -4.01
CA ARG A 22 -1.72 -1.88 -4.20
C ARG A 22 -2.27 -1.24 -2.94
N ALA A 23 -3.06 -0.18 -3.09
CA ALA A 23 -3.71 0.51 -1.98
C ALA A 23 -5.20 0.19 -1.99
N PHE A 24 -5.78 0.09 -0.80
CA PHE A 24 -7.16 -0.29 -0.60
C PHE A 24 -7.80 0.59 0.47
N ASP A 25 -9.10 0.78 0.32
CA ASP A 25 -9.97 1.13 1.44
C ASP A 25 -10.48 -0.14 2.13
N LYS A 26 -10.62 -0.12 3.45
CA LYS A 26 -11.07 -1.27 4.24
C LYS A 26 -12.55 -1.15 4.52
N ASP A 27 -13.31 -2.12 4.01
CA ASP A 27 -14.75 -2.19 4.20
C ASP A 27 -15.19 -3.40 5.01
N LEU A 28 -16.44 -3.36 5.49
CA LEU A 28 -17.05 -4.50 6.19
C LEU A 28 -17.32 -5.69 5.25
N VAL A 29 -17.55 -5.44 3.96
CA VAL A 29 -17.99 -6.46 3.00
C VAL A 29 -16.99 -6.65 1.86
N PHE A 30 -16.64 -5.58 1.14
CA PHE A 30 -15.70 -5.63 0.02
C PHE A 30 -14.82 -4.40 0.02
N ASP A 31 -13.52 -4.60 0.24
CA ASP A 31 -12.52 -3.54 0.20
C ASP A 31 -12.43 -2.91 -1.20
N ASP A 32 -12.49 -1.58 -1.26
CA ASP A 32 -12.34 -0.84 -2.50
C ASP A 32 -10.87 -0.77 -2.98
N ASP A 33 -10.65 -1.02 -4.27
CA ASP A 33 -9.33 -0.90 -4.91
C ASP A 33 -9.05 0.57 -5.29
N LEU A 34 -8.08 1.17 -4.61
CA LEU A 34 -7.70 2.56 -4.82
C LEU A 34 -6.65 2.72 -5.94
N GLY A 35 -6.08 1.61 -6.40
CA GLY A 35 -5.10 1.55 -7.48
C GLY A 35 -3.76 0.95 -7.06
N GLU A 36 -2.83 0.93 -8.01
CA GLU A 36 -1.53 0.30 -7.84
C GLU A 36 -0.39 1.07 -8.52
N CYS A 37 0.83 0.79 -8.09
CA CYS A 37 2.06 1.29 -8.68
C CYS A 37 3.23 0.31 -8.49
N VAL A 38 4.40 0.65 -9.04
CA VAL A 38 5.62 -0.13 -8.90
C VAL A 38 6.69 0.70 -8.19
N THR A 39 7.41 0.12 -7.24
CA THR A 39 8.48 0.81 -6.53
C THR A 39 9.64 1.18 -7.45
N ASP A 40 10.14 2.41 -7.31
CA ASP A 40 11.26 2.92 -8.09
C ASP A 40 12.63 2.42 -7.59
N ALA A 41 13.72 2.93 -8.18
CA ALA A 41 15.09 2.55 -7.80
C ALA A 41 15.47 2.94 -6.35
N ALA A 42 14.78 3.92 -5.77
CA ALA A 42 14.91 4.31 -4.37
C ALA A 42 13.89 3.60 -3.47
N GLY A 43 13.14 2.62 -3.99
CA GLY A 43 12.09 1.91 -3.27
C GLY A 43 10.85 2.76 -3.02
N ARG A 44 10.72 3.93 -3.64
CA ARG A 44 9.60 4.85 -3.44
C ARG A 44 8.40 4.42 -4.25
N PHE A 45 7.22 4.69 -3.72
CA PHE A 45 5.95 4.44 -4.41
C PHE A 45 4.95 5.56 -4.14
N GLU A 46 4.01 5.75 -5.06
CA GLU A 46 2.88 6.67 -4.92
C GLU A 46 1.67 6.07 -5.66
N VAL A 47 0.58 5.84 -4.93
CA VAL A 47 -0.73 5.49 -5.47
C VAL A 47 -1.63 6.71 -5.33
N ARG A 48 -2.17 7.20 -6.45
CA ARG A 48 -3.11 8.34 -6.47
C ARG A 48 -4.52 7.83 -6.70
N PHE A 49 -5.45 8.35 -5.91
CA PHE A 49 -6.85 7.96 -5.95
C PHE A 49 -7.77 9.16 -5.69
N THR A 50 -9.06 8.96 -5.97
CA THR A 50 -10.12 9.97 -5.90
C THR A 50 -11.21 9.56 -4.91
N GLU A 51 -12.02 10.52 -4.47
CA GLU A 51 -13.11 10.24 -3.51
C GLU A 51 -14.13 9.26 -4.07
N ALA A 52 -14.35 9.28 -5.39
CA ALA A 52 -15.29 8.39 -6.07
C ALA A 52 -14.91 6.91 -6.01
N GLN A 53 -13.67 6.59 -5.60
CA GLN A 53 -13.18 5.22 -5.48
C GLN A 53 -13.43 4.59 -4.10
N TYR A 54 -13.87 5.37 -3.11
CA TYR A 54 -14.11 4.87 -1.76
C TYR A 54 -15.36 5.43 -1.08
N ARG A 55 -15.90 6.55 -1.56
CA ARG A 55 -17.03 7.20 -0.92
C ARG A 55 -18.30 6.36 -1.13
N ASP A 56 -18.86 5.86 -0.03
CA ASP A 56 -20.24 5.37 0.05
C ASP A 56 -21.15 6.29 0.90
N TRP A 57 -22.44 5.96 1.03
CA TRP A 57 -23.46 6.75 1.71
C TRP A 57 -23.14 7.08 3.18
N SER A 58 -22.30 6.29 3.84
CA SER A 58 -21.90 6.47 5.24
C SER A 58 -20.44 6.86 5.46
N GLU A 59 -19.59 6.77 4.44
CA GLU A 59 -18.13 6.95 4.58
C GLU A 59 -17.62 8.18 3.83
N THR A 60 -16.94 9.05 4.57
CA THR A 60 -16.41 10.31 4.02
C THR A 60 -14.89 10.30 3.86
N ALA A 61 -14.20 9.35 4.49
CA ALA A 61 -12.75 9.20 4.47
C ALA A 61 -12.40 7.70 4.52
N PRO A 62 -11.35 7.25 3.80
CA PRO A 62 -11.06 5.82 3.67
C PRO A 62 -10.25 5.28 4.85
N ASP A 63 -10.50 4.04 5.24
CA ASP A 63 -9.70 3.20 6.12
C ASP A 63 -8.54 2.52 5.37
N LEU A 64 -7.43 3.24 5.21
CA LEU A 64 -6.37 2.89 4.27
C LEU A 64 -5.47 1.73 4.71
N TYR A 65 -5.23 0.79 3.79
CA TYR A 65 -4.15 -0.18 3.90
C TYR A 65 -3.46 -0.45 2.56
N ILE A 66 -2.28 -1.06 2.61
CA ILE A 66 -1.53 -1.46 1.42
C ILE A 66 -1.16 -2.93 1.45
N ARG A 67 -1.04 -3.52 0.26
CA ARG A 67 -0.40 -4.80 0.03
C ARG A 67 0.79 -4.61 -0.91
N VAL A 68 1.92 -5.25 -0.58
CA VAL A 68 3.12 -5.26 -1.40
C VAL A 68 3.34 -6.67 -1.91
N PHE A 69 3.38 -6.80 -3.22
CA PHE A 69 3.61 -8.04 -3.93
C PHE A 69 4.99 -8.05 -4.58
N ASP A 70 5.44 -9.23 -4.99
CA ASP A 70 6.61 -9.36 -5.85
C ASP A 70 6.41 -8.73 -7.24
N ALA A 71 7.44 -8.84 -8.08
CA ALA A 71 7.44 -8.22 -9.40
C ALA A 71 6.39 -8.82 -10.37
N SER A 72 6.00 -10.09 -10.19
CA SER A 72 4.91 -10.69 -10.97
C SER A 72 3.55 -10.18 -10.51
N GLY A 73 3.43 -9.74 -9.25
CA GLY A 73 2.18 -9.33 -8.63
C GLY A 73 1.39 -10.50 -8.04
N GLU A 74 1.97 -11.70 -8.00
CA GLU A 74 1.28 -12.92 -7.56
C GLU A 74 1.55 -13.22 -6.09
N ARG A 75 2.77 -12.98 -5.61
CA ARG A 75 3.15 -13.34 -4.24
C ARG A 75 3.07 -12.14 -3.31
N LEU A 76 2.23 -12.24 -2.28
CA LEU A 76 2.17 -11.26 -1.21
C LEU A 76 3.43 -11.32 -0.33
N LEU A 77 4.14 -10.20 -0.24
CA LEU A 77 5.35 -10.05 0.58
C LEU A 77 5.04 -9.36 1.91
N TYR A 78 4.14 -8.36 1.89
CA TYR A 78 3.80 -7.54 3.05
C TYR A 78 2.37 -6.99 2.94
N THR A 79 1.72 -6.78 4.07
CA THR A 79 0.41 -6.12 4.15
C THR A 79 0.27 -5.35 5.46
N THR A 80 -0.43 -4.21 5.42
CA THR A 80 -0.86 -3.47 6.62
C THR A 80 -2.33 -3.74 6.97
N GLU A 81 -3.01 -4.63 6.25
CA GLU A 81 -4.45 -4.88 6.38
C GLU A 81 -4.91 -5.26 7.79
N GLN A 82 -4.04 -5.86 8.61
CA GLN A 82 -4.37 -6.21 10.01
C GLN A 82 -4.45 -4.99 10.93
N ALA A 83 -3.95 -3.84 10.47
CA ALA A 83 -3.96 -2.57 11.18
C ALA A 83 -4.12 -1.43 10.14
N PRO A 84 -5.31 -1.30 9.52
CA PRO A 84 -5.57 -0.21 8.58
C PRO A 84 -5.49 1.13 9.30
N ARG A 85 -5.18 2.18 8.55
CA ARG A 85 -5.21 3.56 9.06
C ARG A 85 -6.64 4.08 8.95
N MET A 86 -7.32 4.09 10.09
CA MET A 86 -8.71 4.52 10.17
C MET A 86 -8.87 6.00 9.79
N ASN A 87 -9.86 6.34 8.98
CA ASN A 87 -10.16 7.70 8.54
C ASN A 87 -8.93 8.44 7.98
N GLY A 88 -8.27 7.82 7.01
CA GLY A 88 -7.02 8.28 6.41
C GLY A 88 -7.10 9.71 5.88
N ALA A 89 -5.98 10.43 6.02
CA ALA A 89 -5.86 11.79 5.51
C ALA A 89 -5.76 11.82 3.98
N VAL A 90 -5.90 13.03 3.42
CA VAL A 90 -5.77 13.29 1.98
C VAL A 90 -4.41 12.84 1.40
N GLN A 91 -3.39 12.77 2.27
CA GLN A 91 -2.06 12.23 1.99
C GLN A 91 -1.61 11.34 3.15
N GLU A 92 -1.33 10.07 2.87
CA GLU A 92 -0.79 9.12 3.83
C GLU A 92 0.59 8.61 3.40
N THR A 93 1.48 8.39 4.38
CA THR A 93 2.84 7.89 4.14
C THR A 93 3.13 6.62 4.90
N PHE A 94 3.61 5.58 4.21
CA PHE A 94 3.99 4.28 4.79
C PHE A 94 5.50 4.05 4.68
N GLU A 95 6.10 3.57 5.76
CA GLU A 95 7.45 2.98 5.74
C GLU A 95 7.32 1.46 5.82
N VAL A 96 7.64 0.78 4.72
CA VAL A 96 7.51 -0.67 4.63
C VAL A 96 8.89 -1.32 4.76
N ARG A 97 9.01 -2.23 5.72
CA ARG A 97 10.20 -3.06 5.92
C ARG A 97 9.85 -4.52 5.68
N ILE A 98 10.43 -5.13 4.65
CA ILE A 98 10.20 -6.53 4.29
C ILE A 98 11.45 -7.34 4.65
N SER A 99 11.29 -8.38 5.48
CA SER A 99 12.41 -9.27 5.80
C SER A 99 12.93 -9.95 4.54
N ALA A 100 14.25 -10.05 4.40
CA ALA A 100 14.94 -10.75 3.33
C ALA A 100 14.46 -12.21 3.17
N ALA A 101 13.98 -12.84 4.25
CA ALA A 101 13.42 -14.19 4.21
C ALA A 101 12.13 -14.28 3.37
N ARG A 102 11.37 -13.18 3.25
CA ARG A 102 10.15 -13.12 2.41
C ARG A 102 10.44 -12.79 0.95
N LEU A 103 11.64 -12.30 0.63
CA LEU A 103 12.02 -11.92 -0.73
C LEU A 103 12.54 -13.09 -1.58
N ARG A 104 12.82 -14.24 -0.95
CA ARG A 104 13.37 -15.44 -1.59
C ARG A 104 12.31 -16.31 -2.21
#